data_AF-A0A0R3U9W4-F1
#
_entry.id   AF-A0A0R3U9W4-F1
#
_cell.length_a   1.000
_cell.length_b   1.000
_cell.length_c   1.000
_cell.angle_alpha   90.00
_cell.angle_beta   90.00
_cell.angle_gamma   90.00
#
_symmetry.space_group_name_H-M   'P 1'
#
loop_
_entity.id
_entity.type
_entity.pdbx_description
1 polymer ?
#
loop_
_entity_poly.entity_id
_entity_poly.type
_entity_poly.pdbx_seq_one_letter_code
_entity_poly.pdbx_strand_id
1 'polypeptide(L)'
;MRDLSFMIGEWRGVGKGILPHGPAFQYEEDLVVENIGQPNFAYSATSYINGDPKHRESGFIKCHENGQVVFCLADNLGTCTVLLGSLTTDGEKSKTLILTSDTTCRAPSNKEPYVIEVSQ
;
A
#
# COMPACT_ATOMS: atom_id res chain seq x y z
N MET A 1 -14.71 -9.80 -2.61
CA MET A 1 -13.90 -9.71 -3.86
C MET A 1 -14.42 -8.63 -4.82
N ARG A 2 -15.69 -8.70 -5.27
CA ARG A 2 -16.28 -7.65 -6.14
C ARG A 2 -16.18 -6.24 -5.55
N ASP A 3 -16.25 -6.11 -4.22
CA ASP A 3 -16.26 -4.80 -3.57
C ASP A 3 -14.96 -3.99 -3.72
N LEU A 4 -13.86 -4.65 -4.10
CA LEU A 4 -12.55 -4.02 -4.34
C LEU A 4 -12.18 -3.96 -5.83
N SER A 5 -13.06 -4.41 -6.74
CA SER A 5 -12.74 -4.43 -8.17
C SER A 5 -12.54 -3.04 -8.77
N PHE A 6 -13.05 -1.99 -8.10
CA PHE A 6 -12.85 -0.60 -8.50
C PHE A 6 -11.39 -0.16 -8.43
N MET A 7 -10.53 -0.90 -7.70
CA MET A 7 -9.10 -0.60 -7.60
C MET A 7 -8.32 -1.12 -8.82
N ILE A 8 -8.86 -2.08 -9.58
CA ILE A 8 -8.15 -2.69 -10.73
C ILE A 8 -7.82 -1.61 -11.76
N GLY A 9 -6.56 -1.53 -12.15
CA GLY A 9 -6.09 -0.62 -13.17
C GLY A 9 -4.68 -0.10 -12.90
N GLU A 10 -4.25 0.81 -13.77
CA GLU A 10 -3.05 1.60 -13.61
C GLU A 10 -3.45 2.99 -13.11
N TRP A 11 -2.75 3.48 -12.10
CA TRP A 11 -3.01 4.76 -11.47
C TRP A 11 -1.72 5.56 -11.44
N ARG A 12 -1.84 6.87 -11.69
CA ARG A 12 -0.74 7.82 -11.58
C ARG A 12 -1.18 9.02 -10.77
N GLY A 13 -0.33 9.46 -9.86
CA GLY A 13 -0.63 10.59 -8.99
C GLY A 13 0.61 11.32 -8.50
N VAL A 14 0.36 12.33 -7.68
CA VAL A 14 1.39 13.08 -6.96
C VAL A 14 1.08 13.02 -5.47
N GLY A 15 2.13 12.77 -4.68
CA GLY A 15 2.07 12.72 -3.23
C GLY A 15 2.97 13.76 -2.58
N LYS A 16 2.78 13.94 -1.27
CA LYS A 16 3.63 14.80 -0.43
C LYS A 16 4.17 13.97 0.72
N GLY A 17 5.48 13.83 0.79
CA GLY A 17 6.17 13.12 1.86
C GLY A 17 6.77 14.08 2.89
N ILE A 18 6.89 13.61 4.13
CA ILE A 18 7.56 14.32 5.22
C ILE A 18 8.44 13.30 5.95
N LEU A 19 9.72 13.62 6.12
CA LEU A 19 10.63 12.85 6.97
C LEU A 19 10.68 13.46 8.38
N PRO A 20 10.97 12.69 9.44
CA PRO A 20 10.94 13.17 10.83
C PRO A 20 11.71 14.48 11.10
N HIS A 21 12.81 14.70 10.37
CA HIS A 21 13.67 15.89 10.52
C HIS A 21 13.97 16.59 9.19
N GLY A 22 13.26 16.25 8.11
CA GLY A 22 13.51 16.77 6.77
C GLY A 22 12.43 17.76 6.31
N PRO A 23 12.71 18.58 5.29
CA PRO A 23 11.67 19.36 4.63
C PRO A 23 10.63 18.42 4.00
N ALA A 24 9.40 18.90 3.85
CA ALA A 24 8.42 18.22 3.04
C ALA A 24 8.91 18.15 1.58
N PHE A 25 8.64 17.04 0.91
CA PHE A 25 8.99 16.82 -0.49
C PHE A 25 7.76 16.36 -1.27
N GLN A 26 7.78 16.57 -2.58
CA GLN A 26 6.78 16.03 -3.50
C GLN A 26 7.37 14.82 -4.24
N TYR A 27 6.52 13.87 -4.58
CA TYR A 27 6.87 12.72 -5.38
C TYR A 27 5.73 12.40 -6.35
N GLU A 28 6.08 11.82 -7.50
CA GLU A 28 5.11 11.17 -8.38
C GLU A 28 5.01 9.71 -7.98
N GLU A 29 3.86 9.08 -8.22
CA GLU A 29 3.64 7.68 -7.94
C GLU A 29 2.85 7.04 -9.07
N ASP A 30 3.39 5.94 -9.59
CA ASP A 30 2.69 5.04 -10.49
C ASP A 30 2.39 3.75 -9.70
N LEU A 31 1.14 3.29 -9.72
CA LEU A 31 0.77 2.00 -9.12
C LEU A 31 -0.16 1.21 -10.04
N VAL A 32 -0.09 -0.11 -9.90
CA VAL A 32 -0.85 -1.07 -10.69
C VAL A 32 -1.53 -2.05 -9.74
N VAL A 33 -2.82 -2.28 -9.97
CA VAL A 33 -3.62 -3.30 -9.27
C VAL A 33 -4.22 -4.27 -10.28
N GLU A 34 -3.91 -5.55 -10.12
CA GLU A 34 -4.31 -6.61 -11.05
C GLU A 34 -5.05 -7.75 -10.35
N ASN A 35 -5.93 -8.42 -11.08
CA ASN A 35 -6.56 -9.67 -10.65
C ASN A 35 -6.50 -10.69 -11.78
N ILE A 36 -6.07 -11.91 -11.46
CA ILE A 36 -5.96 -13.03 -12.41
C ILE A 36 -7.06 -14.09 -12.23
N GLY A 37 -8.18 -13.72 -11.59
CA GLY A 37 -9.28 -14.64 -11.23
C GLY A 37 -9.12 -15.33 -9.87
N GLN A 38 -8.02 -15.10 -9.15
CA GLN A 38 -7.83 -15.56 -7.78
C GLN A 38 -8.53 -14.64 -6.75
N PRO A 39 -8.78 -15.09 -5.51
CA PRO A 39 -9.40 -14.28 -4.46
C PRO A 39 -8.46 -13.24 -3.83
N ASN A 40 -7.67 -12.56 -4.65
CA ASN A 40 -6.72 -11.53 -4.26
C ASN A 40 -6.45 -10.56 -5.41
N PHE A 41 -5.88 -9.41 -5.08
CA PHE A 41 -5.38 -8.45 -6.06
C PHE A 41 -3.86 -8.34 -5.89
N ALA A 42 -3.11 -8.44 -6.98
CA ALA A 42 -1.70 -8.07 -6.99
C ALA A 42 -1.60 -6.55 -7.00
N TYR A 43 -0.68 -6.00 -6.21
CA TYR A 43 -0.41 -4.57 -6.12
C TYR A 43 1.08 -4.33 -6.34
N SER A 44 1.43 -3.29 -7.09
CA SER A 44 2.77 -2.75 -7.14
C SER A 44 2.75 -1.25 -7.30
N ALA A 45 3.60 -0.54 -6.57
CA ALA A 45 3.79 0.89 -6.69
C ALA A 45 5.28 1.24 -6.83
N THR A 46 5.54 2.31 -7.58
CA THR A 46 6.86 2.94 -7.69
C THR A 46 6.69 4.44 -7.57
N SER A 47 7.45 5.06 -6.67
CA SER A 47 7.52 6.50 -6.54
C SER A 47 8.73 7.09 -7.25
N TYR A 48 8.61 8.34 -7.67
CA TYR A 48 9.62 9.07 -8.41
C TYR A 48 9.83 10.47 -7.82
N ILE A 49 11.08 10.92 -7.82
CA ILE A 49 11.43 12.32 -7.51
C ILE A 49 12.28 12.83 -8.66
N ASN A 50 11.81 13.89 -9.34
CA ASN A 50 12.47 14.46 -10.51
C ASN A 50 12.74 13.42 -11.63
N GLY A 51 11.83 12.48 -11.81
CA GLY A 51 11.95 11.38 -12.79
C GLY A 51 12.79 10.18 -12.32
N ASP A 52 13.51 10.29 -11.20
CA ASP A 52 14.29 9.18 -10.67
C ASP A 52 13.41 8.26 -9.80
N PRO A 53 13.42 6.93 -10.02
CA PRO A 53 12.69 6.00 -9.16
C PRO A 53 13.31 5.98 -7.75
N LYS A 54 12.44 5.97 -6.73
CA LYS A 54 12.82 5.98 -5.30
C LYS A 54 12.23 4.76 -4.57
N HIS A 55 11.09 4.93 -3.90
CA HIS A 55 10.47 3.86 -3.12
C HIS A 55 9.72 2.92 -4.06
N ARG A 56 9.74 1.62 -3.75
CA ARG A 56 8.98 0.61 -4.47
C ARG A 56 8.41 -0.37 -3.48
N GLU A 57 7.17 -0.73 -3.69
CA GLU A 57 6.50 -1.75 -2.90
C GLU A 57 5.62 -2.62 -3.77
N SER A 58 5.39 -3.84 -3.34
CA SER A 58 4.51 -4.77 -4.02
C SER A 58 3.98 -5.83 -3.07
N GLY A 59 2.84 -6.41 -3.42
CA GLY A 59 2.16 -7.33 -2.53
C GLY A 59 0.82 -7.80 -3.02
N PHE A 60 0.02 -8.31 -2.08
CA PHE A 60 -1.32 -8.84 -2.36
C PHE A 60 -2.36 -8.33 -1.38
N ILE A 61 -3.49 -7.87 -1.92
CA ILE A 61 -4.68 -7.47 -1.16
C ILE A 61 -5.69 -8.62 -1.23
N LYS A 62 -6.13 -9.12 -0.07
CA LYS A 62 -7.17 -10.14 0.07
C LYS A 62 -8.37 -9.55 0.78
N CYS A 63 -9.57 -9.87 0.31
CA CYS A 63 -10.83 -9.44 0.92
C CYS A 63 -11.68 -10.67 1.23
N HIS A 64 -11.97 -10.84 2.51
CA HIS A 64 -12.78 -11.93 3.05
C HIS A 64 -14.28 -11.60 2.93
N GLU A 65 -15.12 -12.63 2.98
CA GLU A 65 -16.58 -12.49 2.84
C GLU A 65 -17.23 -11.62 3.92
N ASN A 66 -16.60 -11.55 5.10
CA ASN A 66 -17.03 -10.71 6.22
C ASN A 66 -16.57 -9.25 6.10
N GLY A 67 -15.99 -8.84 4.97
CA GLY A 67 -15.51 -7.47 4.74
C GLY A 67 -14.13 -7.17 5.33
N GLN A 68 -13.48 -8.13 5.99
CA GLN A 68 -12.09 -7.99 6.44
C GLN A 68 -11.14 -7.97 5.25
N VAL A 69 -10.17 -7.07 5.31
CA VAL A 69 -9.14 -6.92 4.30
C VAL A 69 -7.78 -7.18 4.92
N VAL A 70 -6.97 -7.97 4.21
CA VAL A 70 -5.59 -8.26 4.55
C VAL A 70 -4.71 -7.78 3.40
N PHE A 71 -3.68 -7.00 3.71
CA PHE A 71 -2.71 -6.53 2.73
C PHE A 71 -1.30 -6.96 3.14
N CYS A 72 -0.73 -7.88 2.39
CA CYS A 72 0.65 -8.31 2.56
C CYS A 72 1.54 -7.54 1.60
N LEU A 73 2.48 -6.75 2.12
CA LEU A 73 3.40 -5.90 1.35
C LEU A 73 4.86 -6.23 1.64
N ALA A 74 5.70 -6.02 0.63
CA ALA A 74 7.14 -5.92 0.78
C ALA A 74 7.63 -4.67 0.04
N ASP A 75 8.61 -3.97 0.62
CA ASP A 75 9.24 -2.79 0.04
C ASP A 75 10.69 -3.03 -0.40
N ASN A 76 11.22 -2.13 -1.23
CA ASN A 76 12.60 -2.18 -1.70
C ASN A 76 13.64 -1.79 -0.63
N LEU A 77 13.20 -1.38 0.55
CA LEU A 77 14.05 -1.15 1.71
C LEU A 77 14.25 -2.43 2.53
N GLY A 78 13.59 -3.54 2.18
CA GLY A 78 13.72 -4.81 2.86
C GLY A 78 12.76 -4.98 4.04
N THR A 79 11.65 -4.24 4.05
CA THR A 79 10.57 -4.39 5.03
C THR A 79 9.46 -5.26 4.43
N CYS A 80 8.83 -6.08 5.26
CA CYS A 80 7.55 -6.72 4.94
C CYS A 80 6.52 -6.36 6.01
N THR A 81 5.30 -6.02 5.59
CA THR A 81 4.22 -5.62 6.48
C THR A 81 2.93 -6.37 6.14
N VAL A 82 2.23 -6.83 7.16
CA VAL A 82 0.85 -7.31 7.08
C VAL A 82 -0.05 -6.23 7.66
N LEU A 83 -0.92 -5.67 6.85
CA LEU A 83 -1.95 -4.73 7.27
C LEU A 83 -3.31 -5.45 7.34
N LEU A 84 -4.08 -5.15 8.38
CA LEU A 84 -5.43 -5.64 8.60
C LEU A 84 -6.40 -4.46 8.66
N GLY A 85 -7.63 -4.68 8.22
CA GLY A 85 -8.69 -3.69 8.38
C GLY A 85 -9.98 -4.09 7.69
N SER A 86 -10.76 -3.11 7.26
CA SER A 86 -12.07 -3.36 6.66
C SER A 86 -12.42 -2.34 5.59
N LEU A 87 -13.28 -2.76 4.67
CA LEU A 87 -13.91 -1.88 3.70
C LEU A 87 -15.18 -1.30 4.31
N THR A 88 -15.25 0.02 4.42
CA THR A 88 -16.47 0.75 4.78
C THR A 88 -17.09 1.37 3.53
N THR A 89 -18.40 1.50 3.51
CA THR A 89 -19.15 2.03 2.37
C THR A 89 -20.13 3.07 2.88
N ASP A 90 -19.98 4.32 2.44
CA ASP A 90 -20.90 5.42 2.77
C ASP A 90 -21.89 5.62 1.62
N GLY A 91 -23.01 4.90 1.69
CA GLY A 91 -23.99 4.80 0.61
C GLY A 91 -23.39 4.23 -0.69
N GLU A 92 -23.93 4.57 -1.85
CA GLU A 92 -23.37 4.11 -3.14
C GLU A 92 -22.21 4.98 -3.67
N LYS A 93 -21.83 6.05 -2.95
CA LYS A 93 -20.98 7.12 -3.52
C LYS A 93 -19.49 6.98 -3.18
N SER A 94 -19.14 6.39 -2.04
CA SER A 94 -17.74 6.22 -1.67
C SER A 94 -17.51 4.91 -0.93
N LYS A 95 -16.38 4.29 -1.28
CA LYS A 95 -15.83 3.13 -0.59
C LYS A 95 -14.52 3.59 0.05
N THR A 96 -14.36 3.30 1.34
CA THR A 96 -13.18 3.70 2.12
C THR A 96 -12.56 2.45 2.72
N LEU A 97 -11.31 2.19 2.37
CA LEU A 97 -10.50 1.13 2.94
C LEU A 97 -9.59 1.75 4.02
N ILE A 98 -9.64 1.20 5.23
CA ILE A 98 -8.78 1.63 6.34
C ILE A 98 -7.98 0.42 6.79
N LEU A 99 -6.66 0.55 6.82
CA LEU A 99 -5.73 -0.52 7.13
C LEU A 99 -4.70 -0.08 8.18
N THR A 100 -4.38 -0.97 9.10
CA THR A 100 -3.34 -0.76 10.12
C THR A 100 -2.44 -1.99 10.19
N SER A 101 -1.15 -1.78 10.41
CA SER A 101 -0.18 -2.87 10.50
C SER A 101 -0.46 -3.74 11.71
N ASP A 102 -0.64 -5.03 11.47
CA ASP A 102 -0.64 -6.05 12.50
C ASP A 102 0.78 -6.51 12.82
N THR A 103 1.56 -6.76 11.76
CA THR A 103 2.94 -7.22 11.88
C THR A 103 3.82 -6.51 10.86
N THR A 104 5.02 -6.10 11.29
CA THR A 104 6.08 -5.59 10.42
C THR A 104 7.38 -6.32 10.74
N CYS A 105 8.09 -6.80 9.71
CA CYS A 105 9.42 -7.36 9.84
C CYS A 105 10.38 -6.71 8.82
N ARG A 106 11.68 -6.86 9.05
CA ARG A 106 12.73 -6.21 8.26
C ARG A 106 13.93 -7.11 8.06
N ALA A 107 14.65 -6.89 6.96
CA ALA A 107 15.94 -7.50 6.74
C ALA A 107 16.95 -7.09 7.84
N PRO A 108 17.87 -7.97 8.25
CA PRO A 108 18.83 -7.68 9.32
C PRO A 108 19.75 -6.47 9.05
N SER A 109 19.96 -6.12 7.79
CA SER A 109 20.85 -5.03 7.35
C SER A 109 20.16 -3.66 7.22
N ASN A 110 18.88 -3.54 7.58
CA ASN A 110 18.17 -2.26 7.51
C ASN A 110 18.80 -1.23 8.44
N LYS A 111 18.81 0.03 8.00
CA LYS A 111 19.31 1.15 8.78
C LYS A 111 18.22 1.70 9.71
N GLU A 112 18.65 2.31 10.81
CA GLU A 112 17.79 3.11 11.67
C GLU A 112 17.44 4.46 11.01
N PRO A 113 16.29 5.09 11.38
CA PRO A 113 15.27 4.57 12.30
C PRO A 113 14.40 3.50 11.64
N TYR A 114 13.87 2.61 12.47
CA TYR A 114 13.05 1.51 11.97
C TYR A 114 11.56 1.84 11.98
N VAL A 115 10.85 1.39 10.93
CA VAL A 115 9.39 1.34 10.93
C VAL A 115 8.92 0.28 11.94
N ILE A 116 7.96 0.66 12.78
CA ILE A 116 7.34 -0.21 13.79
C ILE A 116 5.83 -0.33 13.60
N GLU A 117 5.21 0.64 12.92
CA GLU A 117 3.77 0.69 12.67
C GLU A 117 3.52 1.43 11.34
N VAL A 118 2.48 1.01 10.60
CA VAL A 118 2.01 1.62 9.36
C VAL A 118 0.49 1.71 9.40
N SER A 119 -0.07 2.84 8.98
CA SER A 119 -1.51 3.02 8.77
C SER A 119 -1.74 3.65 7.41
N GLN A 120 -2.72 3.11 6.67
CA GLN A 120 -3.13 3.60 5.35
C GLN A 120 -4.65 3.78 5.28
#